data_AF-A0A4Z0C6G2-F1
#
_entry.id   AF-A0A4Z0C6G2-F1
#
_cell.length_a   1.000
_cell.length_b   1.000
_cell.length_c   1.000
_cell.angle_alpha   90.00
_cell.angle_beta   90.00
_cell.angle_gamma   90.00
#
_symmetry.space_group_name_H-M   'P 1'
#
loop_
_entity.id
_entity.type
_entity.pdbx_description
1 polymer ?
#
loop_
_entity_poly.entity_id
_entity_poly.type
_entity_poly.pdbx_seq_one_letter_code
_entity_poly.pdbx_strand_id
1 'polypeptide(L)'
;MFCVAIQEDSSHIKAVASGRANLADLCGMADLVARVASMNGHRRALFDLLAVEPDITFSEHLNFGVHFASALKQLERVASVVSERERKGTSEKTAQKQGLNFRTFTDVDQARDWLHI
;
A
#
# COMPACT_ATOMS: atom_id res chain seq x y z
N MET A 1 -11.99 0.85 14.69
CA MET A 1 -11.14 2.04 14.52
C MET A 1 -9.98 1.62 13.65
N PHE A 2 -9.77 2.32 12.54
CA PHE A 2 -8.61 2.11 11.66
C PHE A 2 -7.46 2.99 12.12
N CYS A 3 -6.27 2.44 12.23
CA CYS A 3 -5.08 3.14 12.67
C CYS A 3 -3.99 3.03 11.62
N VAL A 4 -3.27 4.13 11.39
CA VAL A 4 -2.09 4.18 10.50
C VAL A 4 -0.95 4.81 11.26
N ALA A 5 0.18 4.11 11.31
CA ALA A 5 1.45 4.62 11.77
C ALA A 5 2.40 4.74 10.58
N ILE A 6 3.11 5.86 10.49
CA ILE A 6 4.14 6.10 9.48
C ILE A 6 5.50 6.00 10.14
N GLN A 7 6.38 5.21 9.55
CA GLN A 7 7.76 5.02 9.96
C GLN A 7 8.65 5.39 8.79
N GLU A 8 9.70 6.16 9.05
CA GLU A 8 10.73 6.46 8.07
C GLU A 8 11.86 5.46 8.20
N ASP A 9 12.18 4.81 7.09
CA ASP A 9 13.43 4.08 6.92
C ASP A 9 14.35 4.94 6.02
N SER A 10 15.66 4.74 6.14
CA SER A 10 16.68 5.38 5.29
C SER A 10 16.40 5.30 3.78
N SER A 11 15.64 4.30 3.33
CA SER A 11 15.46 3.96 1.93
C SER A 11 14.02 4.04 1.42
N HIS A 12 13.02 4.01 2.31
CA HIS A 12 11.61 3.98 1.97
C HIS A 12 10.76 4.48 3.15
N ILE A 13 9.52 4.88 2.85
CA ILE A 13 8.52 5.10 3.88
C ILE A 13 7.79 3.78 4.17
N LYS A 14 7.59 3.45 5.45
CA LYS A 14 6.77 2.31 5.86
C LYS A 14 5.47 2.80 6.52
N ALA A 15 4.33 2.41 5.96
CA ALA A 15 3.04 2.56 6.60
C ALA A 15 2.66 1.25 7.27
N VAL A 16 2.38 1.27 8.56
CA VAL A 16 1.84 0.13 9.31
C VAL A 16 0.39 0.46 9.64
N ALA A 17 -0.55 -0.37 9.19
CA ALA A 17 -1.96 -0.15 9.42
C ALA A 17 -2.60 -1.32 10.18
N SER A 18 -3.63 -1.01 10.95
CA SER A 18 -4.37 -2.02 11.71
C SER A 18 -5.84 -1.67 11.91
N GLY A 19 -6.65 -2.71 12.15
CA GLY A 19 -8.08 -2.60 12.40
C GLY A 19 -8.93 -2.71 11.14
N ARG A 20 -10.25 -2.59 11.33
CA ARG A 20 -11.24 -2.66 10.25
C ARG A 20 -11.17 -1.39 9.39
N ALA A 21 -11.05 -1.57 8.08
CA ALA A 21 -10.86 -0.49 7.12
C ALA A 21 -11.89 -0.59 5.99
N ASN A 22 -12.63 0.49 5.74
CA ASN A 22 -13.46 0.62 4.54
C ASN A 22 -12.64 1.23 3.39
N LEU A 23 -13.28 1.48 2.24
CA LEU A 23 -12.60 2.07 1.07
C LEU A 23 -11.99 3.45 1.37
N ALA A 24 -12.72 4.32 2.08
CA ALA A 24 -12.25 5.67 2.38
C ALA A 24 -11.01 5.65 3.29
N ASP A 25 -10.97 4.75 4.26
CA ASP A 25 -9.83 4.53 5.14
C ASP A 25 -8.57 4.15 4.34
N LEU A 26 -8.71 3.20 3.42
CA LEU A 26 -7.61 2.71 2.58
C LEU A 26 -7.12 3.78 1.59
N CYS A 27 -8.03 4.53 0.96
CA CYS A 27 -7.67 5.65 0.09
C CYS A 27 -6.97 6.76 0.88
N GLY A 28 -7.48 7.12 2.06
CA GLY A 28 -6.87 8.12 2.93
C GLY A 28 -5.47 7.72 3.40
N MET A 29 -5.23 6.44 3.69
CA MET A 29 -3.90 5.92 3.96
C MET A 29 -2.96 6.10 2.76
N ALA A 30 -3.41 5.77 1.54
CA ALA A 30 -2.60 5.93 0.34
C ALA A 30 -2.21 7.40 0.10
N ASP A 31 -3.16 8.32 0.27
CA ASP A 31 -2.93 9.76 0.13
C ASP A 31 -1.99 10.31 1.19
N LEU A 32 -2.12 9.84 2.44
CA LEU A 32 -1.22 10.18 3.53
C LEU A 32 0.22 9.75 3.21
N VAL A 33 0.41 8.50 2.80
CA VAL A 33 1.74 7.97 2.46
C VAL A 33 2.33 8.72 1.27
N ALA A 34 1.54 8.97 0.23
CA ALA A 34 1.94 9.75 -0.93
C ALA A 34 2.46 11.14 -0.52
N ARG A 35 1.73 11.81 0.37
CA ARG A 35 2.08 13.14 0.86
C ARG A 35 3.37 13.13 1.67
N VAL A 36 3.49 12.23 2.64
CA VAL A 36 4.71 12.15 3.49
C VAL A 36 5.92 11.75 2.66
N ALA A 37 5.79 10.78 1.75
CA ALA A 37 6.87 10.40 0.84
C ALA A 37 7.35 11.59 0.00
N SER A 38 6.42 12.37 -0.55
CA SER A 38 6.75 13.58 -1.32
C SER A 38 7.43 14.65 -0.48
N MET A 39 7.01 14.84 0.78
CA MET A 39 7.59 15.84 1.68
C MET A 39 9.03 15.51 2.07
N ASN A 40 9.34 14.21 2.23
CA ASN A 40 10.63 13.73 2.70
C ASN A 40 11.55 13.23 1.56
N GLY A 41 11.12 13.33 0.31
CA GLY A 41 11.90 12.89 -0.85
C GLY A 41 12.02 11.39 -1.02
N HIS A 42 11.18 10.58 -0.35
CA HIS A 42 11.16 9.13 -0.56
C HIS A 42 10.51 8.78 -1.90
N ARG A 43 11.15 7.87 -2.63
CA ARG A 43 10.67 7.36 -3.92
C ARG A 43 10.12 5.93 -3.83
N ARG A 44 10.11 5.34 -2.63
CA ARG A 44 9.73 3.94 -2.37
C ARG A 44 8.85 3.87 -1.13
N ALA A 45 7.85 2.98 -1.14
CA ALA A 45 6.96 2.79 0.00
C ALA A 45 6.64 1.31 0.28
N LEU A 46 6.51 0.98 1.56
CA LEU A 46 6.06 -0.31 2.08
C LEU A 46 4.77 -0.13 2.88
N PHE A 47 3.73 -0.87 2.51
CA PHE A 47 2.46 -0.91 3.24
C PHE A 47 2.35 -2.24 3.99
N ASP A 48 2.50 -2.22 5.30
CA ASP A 48 2.31 -3.35 6.20
C ASP A 48 0.86 -3.39 6.68
N LEU A 49 0.06 -4.26 6.05
CA LEU A 49 -1.38 -4.39 6.23
C LEU A 49 -1.76 -5.72 6.88
N LEU A 50 -0.82 -6.41 7.52
CA LEU A 50 -1.05 -7.72 8.14
C LEU A 50 -2.15 -7.69 9.22
N ALA A 51 -2.28 -6.56 9.92
CA ALA A 51 -3.27 -6.35 10.97
C ALA A 51 -4.53 -5.61 10.47
N VAL A 52 -4.70 -5.44 9.15
CA VAL A 52 -5.87 -4.78 8.56
C VAL A 52 -6.94 -5.82 8.24
N GLU A 53 -8.17 -5.49 8.60
CA GLU A 53 -9.38 -6.24 8.24
C GLU A 53 -10.17 -5.43 7.20
N PRO A 54 -9.92 -5.64 5.90
CA PRO A 54 -10.60 -4.88 4.86
C PRO A 54 -12.09 -5.25 4.82
N ASP A 55 -12.95 -4.25 4.96
CA ASP A 55 -14.41 -4.36 4.83
C ASP A 55 -14.83 -3.66 3.53
N ILE A 56 -14.38 -4.23 2.41
CA ILE A 56 -14.63 -3.71 1.06
C ILE A 56 -15.06 -4.83 0.11
N THR A 57 -15.95 -4.47 -0.81
CA THR A 57 -16.45 -5.33 -1.87
C THR A 57 -15.42 -5.50 -2.99
N PHE A 58 -15.67 -6.45 -3.90
CA PHE A 58 -14.82 -6.65 -5.08
C PHE A 58 -14.72 -5.39 -5.96
N SER A 59 -15.84 -4.69 -6.19
CA SER A 59 -15.84 -3.45 -6.99
C SER A 59 -15.03 -2.35 -6.31
N GLU A 60 -15.08 -2.26 -4.98
CA GLU A 60 -14.28 -1.32 -4.22
C GLU A 60 -12.79 -1.68 -4.24
N HIS A 61 -12.42 -2.96 -4.28
CA HIS A 61 -11.03 -3.37 -4.53
C HIS A 61 -10.48 -2.86 -5.87
N LEU A 62 -11.31 -2.81 -6.92
CA LEU A 62 -10.94 -2.24 -8.22
C LEU A 62 -10.75 -0.73 -8.10
N ASN A 63 -11.72 -0.04 -7.52
CA ASN A 63 -11.65 1.41 -7.31
C ASN A 63 -10.45 1.80 -6.46
N PHE A 64 -10.18 1.04 -5.39
CA PHE A 64 -9.00 1.22 -4.55
C PHE A 64 -7.72 1.04 -5.37
N GLY A 65 -7.61 0.01 -6.20
CA GLY A 65 -6.42 -0.20 -7.04
C GLY A 65 -6.15 0.97 -8.00
N VAL A 66 -7.20 1.58 -8.56
CA VAL A 66 -7.08 2.79 -9.41
C VAL A 66 -6.62 3.99 -8.60
N HIS A 67 -7.28 4.25 -7.46
CA HIS A 67 -6.92 5.36 -6.57
C HIS A 67 -5.49 5.23 -6.07
N PHE A 68 -5.12 4.04 -5.58
CA PHE A 68 -3.82 3.71 -5.04
C PHE A 68 -2.70 3.97 -6.05
N ALA A 69 -2.90 3.56 -7.31
CA ALA A 69 -1.95 3.87 -8.38
C ALA A 69 -1.84 5.37 -8.68
N SER A 70 -2.96 6.08 -8.71
CA SER A 70 -2.97 7.53 -8.94
C SER A 70 -2.26 8.31 -7.83
N ALA A 71 -2.55 7.98 -6.56
CA ALA A 71 -1.99 8.62 -5.39
C ALA A 71 -0.47 8.39 -5.27
N LEU A 72 0.00 7.22 -5.69
CA LEU A 72 1.41 6.80 -5.53
C LEU A 72 2.22 6.89 -6.82
N LYS A 73 1.69 7.52 -7.88
CA LYS A 73 2.32 7.56 -9.22
C LYS A 73 3.72 8.18 -9.24
N GLN A 74 4.05 9.01 -8.26
CA GLN A 74 5.37 9.63 -8.10
C GLN A 74 6.42 8.66 -7.51
N LEU A 75 6.00 7.54 -6.93
CA LEU A 75 6.89 6.54 -6.37
C LEU A 75 7.37 5.59 -7.46
N GLU A 76 8.66 5.25 -7.41
CA GLU A 76 9.29 4.30 -8.33
C GLU A 76 8.90 2.86 -8.04
N ARG A 77 8.60 2.56 -6.77
CA ARG A 77 8.33 1.21 -6.32
C ARG A 77 7.50 1.19 -5.05
N VAL A 78 6.46 0.37 -5.04
CA VAL A 78 5.55 0.22 -3.90
C VAL A 78 5.37 -1.26 -3.58
N ALA A 79 5.52 -1.62 -2.31
CA ALA A 79 5.22 -2.95 -1.82
C ALA A 79 4.05 -2.90 -0.84
N SER A 80 3.21 -3.94 -0.84
CA SER A 80 2.27 -4.18 0.26
C SER A 80 2.45 -5.57 0.84
N VAL A 81 2.18 -5.72 2.12
CA VAL A 81 2.19 -6.97 2.86
C VAL A 81 0.81 -7.18 3.44
N VAL A 82 0.17 -8.28 3.07
CA VAL A 82 -1.18 -8.63 3.52
C VAL A 82 -1.17 -10.04 4.10
N SER A 83 -2.21 -10.42 4.83
CA SER A 83 -2.38 -11.81 5.23
C SER A 83 -2.64 -12.69 4.00
N GLU A 84 -2.33 -13.98 4.09
CA GLU A 84 -2.55 -14.94 2.99
C GLU A 84 -4.00 -14.93 2.49
N ARG A 85 -4.97 -14.75 3.42
CA ARG A 85 -6.40 -14.64 3.12
C ARG A 85 -6.74 -13.44 2.23
N GLU A 86 -6.03 -12.33 2.42
CA GLU A 86 -6.28 -11.08 1.70
C GLU A 86 -5.42 -10.93 0.44
N ARG A 87 -4.55 -11.92 0.14
CA ARG A 87 -3.75 -11.97 -1.09
C ARG A 87 -4.59 -12.39 -2.31
N LYS A 88 -5.62 -11.61 -2.63
CA LYS A 88 -6.53 -11.84 -3.77
C LYS A 88 -5.96 -11.33 -5.11
N GLY A 89 -5.03 -10.37 -5.05
CA GLY A 89 -4.37 -9.78 -6.22
C GLY A 89 -5.24 -8.84 -7.07
N THR A 90 -6.51 -8.60 -6.71
CA THR A 90 -7.42 -7.72 -7.47
C THR A 90 -6.91 -6.28 -7.55
N SER A 91 -6.61 -5.67 -6.40
CA SER A 91 -6.11 -4.30 -6.35
C SER A 91 -4.70 -4.18 -6.93
N GLU A 92 -3.86 -5.22 -6.76
CA GLU A 92 -2.51 -5.28 -7.34
C GLU A 92 -2.53 -5.24 -8.86
N LYS A 93 -3.28 -6.14 -9.49
CA LYS A 93 -3.42 -6.19 -10.95
C LYS A 93 -3.97 -4.88 -11.51
N THR A 94 -4.93 -4.27 -10.82
CA THR A 94 -5.49 -2.98 -11.23
C THR A 94 -4.46 -1.86 -11.13
N ALA A 95 -3.71 -1.76 -10.02
CA ALA A 95 -2.69 -0.74 -9.86
C ALA A 95 -1.54 -0.88 -10.87
N GLN A 96 -1.11 -2.11 -11.17
CA GLN A 96 -0.11 -2.39 -12.20
C GLN A 96 -0.59 -1.99 -13.60
N LYS A 97 -1.86 -2.22 -13.93
CA LYS A 97 -2.45 -1.76 -15.21
C LYS A 97 -2.46 -0.24 -15.34
N GLN A 98 -2.43 0.50 -14.23
CA GLN A 98 -2.30 1.96 -14.20
C GLN A 98 -0.84 2.43 -14.23
N GLY A 99 0.13 1.51 -14.37
CA GLY A 99 1.55 1.82 -14.50
C GLY A 99 2.32 1.88 -13.18
N LEU A 100 1.69 1.59 -12.03
CA LEU A 100 2.40 1.54 -10.77
C LEU A 100 3.28 0.29 -10.70
N ASN A 101 4.56 0.45 -10.40
CA ASN A 101 5.46 -0.66 -10.08
C ASN A 101 5.15 -1.15 -8.65
N PHE A 102 4.09 -1.96 -8.56
CA PHE A 102 3.51 -2.41 -7.32
C PHE A 102 3.56 -3.93 -7.19
N ARG A 103 3.87 -4.43 -6.00
CA ARG A 103 3.82 -5.86 -5.70
C ARG A 103 3.26 -6.16 -4.32
N THR A 104 2.49 -7.23 -4.21
CA THR A 104 1.91 -7.70 -2.95
C THR A 104 2.61 -8.96 -2.45
N PHE A 105 2.94 -8.97 -1.16
CA PHE A 105 3.64 -10.02 -0.44
C PHE A 105 2.81 -10.47 0.76
N THR A 106 3.20 -11.61 1.33
CA THR A 106 2.66 -12.11 2.60
C THR A 106 3.72 -12.18 3.70
N ASP A 107 4.94 -11.72 3.37
CA ASP A 107 6.10 -11.65 4.24
C ASP A 107 6.74 -10.26 4.14
N VAL A 108 7.06 -9.66 5.29
CA VAL A 108 7.58 -8.28 5.36
C VAL A 108 9.01 -8.20 4.86
N ASP A 109 9.83 -9.21 5.13
CA ASP A 109 11.25 -9.18 4.77
C ASP A 109 11.42 -9.35 3.26
N GLN A 110 10.64 -10.23 2.61
CA GLN A 110 10.61 -10.33 1.15
C GLN A 110 10.17 -9.04 0.47
N ALA A 111 9.18 -8.35 1.05
CA ALA A 111 8.70 -7.07 0.53
C ALA A 111 9.80 -5.99 0.65
N ARG A 112 10.51 -5.97 1.77
CA ARG A 112 11.65 -5.07 2.00
C ARG A 112 12.77 -5.35 1.01
N ASP A 113 13.20 -6.60 0.89
CA ASP A 113 14.25 -6.99 -0.06
C ASP A 113 13.91 -6.57 -1.49
N TRP A 114 12.67 -6.81 -1.92
CA TRP A 114 12.21 -6.39 -3.23
C TRP A 114 12.20 -4.86 -3.40
N LEU A 115 12.05 -4.06 -2.35
CA LEU A 115 12.20 -2.59 -2.46
C LEU A 115 13.65 -2.15 -2.68
N HIS A 116 14.65 -2.99 -2.36
CA HIS A 116 16.07 -2.65 -2.46
C HIS A 116 16.76 -3.12 -3.75
N ILE A 117 16.14 -4.01 -4.52
CA ILE A 117 16.67 -4.51 -5.82
C ILE A 117 16.76 -3.39 -6.86
#